data_AF-A0A4Y7QAP7-F1
#
_entry.id   AF-A0A4Y7QAP7-F1
#
_cell.length_a   1.000
_cell.length_b   1.000
_cell.length_c   1.000
_cell.angle_alpha   90.00
_cell.angle_beta   90.00
_cell.angle_gamma   90.00
#
_symmetry.space_group_name_H-M   'P 1'
#
loop_
_entity.id
_entity.type
_entity.pdbx_description
1 polymer ?
#
loop_
_entity_poly.entity_id
_entity_poly.type
_entity_poly.pdbx_seq_one_letter_code
_entity_poly.pdbx_strand_id
1 'polypeptide(L)'
;MVATQLRGESSTGRSSSLTSKNSRNMKTLVRRKGGGGHGGGLGSSGHGSSSHGSSGAAKSHGASSTYYKSSYAQPFSISYANTQVGAYGDGKGKKFKLGPKTPFPGRLAGSGSRSQIYGTSRYGSGYPYGATGSYVSGRPFPFIFYPIALTENDYYGSTEYLNLNATSRPGGLVVEAVIQPLNNTSGVTYRIVGDNSSVAAVYAALATNCSIANPTITNTTLVTFNPGTYPLPEQVVQWYRASSFALSLDSYNNSAALLSNMPASTNQSALPLSFDTPLPAGLNATFLTCLNSTIAASVPLRTVNKLTAGDIVYIVFYSLSALLSLIFIAWPIYRAIWIRRHRNDPAATPPPVSMFVALGHCMAARRERRQQPRFTLNDEFSHKQPPMATNDTFVALREWVQARKERVQRKYWPRNAESSPNPSPAPVLNS
;
A
#
# COMPACT_ATOMS: atom_id res chain seq x y z
N MET A 1 45.38 58.80 -17.24
CA MET A 1 44.44 59.71 -17.96
C MET A 1 43.26 58.85 -18.40
N VAL A 2 42.00 58.99 -18.00
CA VAL A 2 41.27 59.90 -17.11
C VAL A 2 40.23 59.01 -16.42
N ALA A 3 40.12 59.11 -15.09
CA ALA A 3 39.12 58.42 -14.29
C ALA A 3 37.82 59.23 -14.29
N THR A 4 36.67 58.58 -14.51
CA THR A 4 35.36 59.23 -14.39
C THR A 4 34.70 58.77 -13.10
N GLN A 5 34.54 59.74 -12.21
CA GLN A 5 34.02 59.64 -10.86
C GLN A 5 32.62 60.27 -10.87
N LEU A 6 31.58 59.54 -10.48
CA LEU A 6 30.24 60.10 -10.22
C LEU A 6 29.80 59.76 -8.80
N ARG A 7 29.81 60.82 -7.96
CA ARG A 7 28.88 61.04 -6.83
C ARG A 7 27.45 60.97 -7.39
N GLY A 8 26.41 60.51 -6.72
CA GLY A 8 26.14 60.38 -5.30
C GLY A 8 24.87 61.16 -5.02
N GLU A 9 23.80 60.52 -4.56
CA GLU A 9 22.69 61.19 -3.87
C GLU A 9 21.94 60.21 -2.95
N SER A 10 21.82 60.66 -1.71
CA SER A 10 21.22 60.01 -0.55
C SER A 10 19.87 60.66 -0.33
N SER A 11 18.79 59.88 -0.26
CA SER A 11 17.50 60.37 0.23
C SER A 11 16.95 59.44 1.30
N THR A 12 17.03 59.91 2.54
CA THR A 12 16.37 59.41 3.73
C THR A 12 14.85 59.69 3.65
N GLY A 13 14.05 58.64 3.52
CA GLY A 13 12.58 58.70 3.55
C GLY A 13 12.02 58.28 4.89
N ARG A 14 11.41 59.23 5.59
CA ARG A 14 10.92 59.15 6.98
C ARG A 14 9.55 58.44 7.06
N SER A 15 9.40 57.70 8.15
CA SER A 15 8.20 57.13 8.76
C SER A 15 6.91 57.98 8.63
N SER A 16 5.79 57.33 8.29
CA SER A 16 4.46 57.74 8.73
C SER A 16 3.57 56.51 8.96
N SER A 17 3.25 56.27 10.23
CA SER A 17 2.28 55.29 10.69
C SER A 17 0.87 55.83 10.49
N LEU A 18 0.02 55.08 9.78
CA LEU A 18 -1.43 55.29 9.84
C LEU A 18 -2.12 53.97 10.19
N THR A 19 -2.53 53.92 11.44
CA THR A 19 -3.46 52.99 12.07
C THR A 19 -4.83 53.06 11.37
N SER A 20 -5.16 52.06 10.56
CA SER A 20 -6.54 51.84 10.11
C SER A 20 -7.15 50.67 10.88
N LYS A 21 -7.86 51.01 11.96
CA LYS A 21 -8.84 50.13 12.60
C LYS A 21 -10.03 49.98 11.64
N ASN A 22 -10.18 48.80 11.03
CA ASN A 22 -11.45 48.44 10.42
C ASN A 22 -11.89 47.06 10.95
N SER A 23 -12.66 47.14 12.04
CA SER A 23 -13.37 46.04 12.68
C SER A 23 -14.50 45.57 11.78
N ARG A 24 -14.33 44.42 11.14
CA ARG A 24 -15.43 43.66 10.53
C ARG A 24 -15.61 42.33 11.26
N ASN A 25 -16.38 42.43 12.34
CA ASN A 25 -17.45 41.52 12.75
C ASN A 25 -17.51 40.16 12.01
N MET A 26 -16.64 39.21 12.39
CA MET A 26 -16.82 37.81 12.03
C MET A 26 -17.81 37.18 13.02
N LYS A 27 -19.07 37.09 12.61
CA LYS A 27 -20.08 36.27 13.29
C LYS A 27 -19.60 34.82 13.28
N THR A 28 -19.29 34.33 14.46
CA THR A 28 -19.06 32.91 14.80
C THR A 28 -20.23 32.06 14.33
N LEU A 29 -20.05 31.27 13.27
CA LEU A 29 -21.01 30.25 12.86
C LEU A 29 -20.84 29.03 13.78
N VAL A 30 -21.70 28.94 14.79
CA VAL A 30 -21.85 27.77 15.65
C VAL A 30 -22.50 26.63 14.87
N ARG A 31 -21.96 25.41 15.01
CA ARG A 31 -22.56 24.18 14.48
C ARG A 31 -23.95 23.96 15.10
N ARG A 32 -24.99 23.95 14.26
CA ARG A 32 -26.33 23.51 14.67
C ARG A 32 -26.37 21.99 14.86
N LYS A 33 -26.79 21.61 16.05
CA LYS A 33 -27.26 20.29 16.45
C LYS A 33 -28.67 20.09 15.88
N GLY A 34 -28.82 19.11 15.00
CA GLY A 34 -30.09 18.50 14.60
C GLY A 34 -29.76 17.07 14.22
N GLY A 35 -30.57 16.06 14.45
CA GLY A 35 -31.96 15.95 14.89
C GLY A 35 -32.29 14.48 14.62
N GLY A 36 -32.89 13.79 15.58
CA GLY A 36 -33.15 12.36 15.48
C GLY A 36 -34.17 12.02 14.39
N GLY A 37 -34.09 10.78 13.91
CA GLY A 37 -35.08 10.18 13.01
C GLY A 37 -34.91 8.66 13.02
N HIS A 38 -35.75 8.00 13.83
CA HIS A 38 -35.95 6.54 13.79
C HIS A 38 -36.72 6.18 12.52
N GLY A 39 -36.37 5.05 11.90
CA GLY A 39 -37.14 4.45 10.80
C GLY A 39 -36.66 3.03 10.57
N GLY A 40 -37.35 2.07 11.16
CA GLY A 40 -37.10 0.64 11.00
C GLY A 40 -37.56 0.13 9.64
N GLY A 41 -36.81 -0.85 9.12
CA GLY A 41 -37.16 -1.59 7.91
C GLY A 41 -36.45 -2.93 7.94
N LEU A 42 -37.20 -3.97 8.33
CA LEU A 42 -36.83 -5.37 8.24
C LEU A 42 -36.83 -5.79 6.77
N GLY A 43 -35.75 -6.45 6.30
CA GLY A 43 -35.65 -6.93 4.93
C GLY A 43 -34.50 -7.92 4.73
N SER A 44 -34.84 -9.20 4.88
CA SER A 44 -34.28 -10.41 4.26
C SER A 44 -32.78 -10.50 3.89
N SER A 45 -32.16 -11.48 4.55
CA SER A 45 -30.91 -12.19 4.25
C SER A 45 -30.66 -12.52 2.76
N GLY A 46 -29.57 -11.99 2.23
CA GLY A 46 -28.84 -12.52 1.07
C GLY A 46 -27.36 -12.62 1.43
N HIS A 47 -26.88 -13.85 1.67
CA HIS A 47 -25.47 -14.14 1.92
C HIS A 47 -24.69 -14.06 0.61
N GLY A 48 -24.11 -12.89 0.32
CA GLY A 48 -23.07 -12.70 -0.67
C GLY A 48 -21.76 -12.35 0.02
N SER A 49 -20.79 -13.26 -0.02
CA SER A 49 -19.42 -13.02 0.45
C SER A 49 -18.71 -12.05 -0.49
N SER A 50 -18.87 -10.73 -0.26
CA SER A 50 -18.13 -9.71 -0.99
C SER A 50 -17.04 -9.08 -0.11
N SER A 51 -15.82 -9.13 -0.62
CA SER A 51 -14.63 -8.43 -0.16
C SER A 51 -14.87 -6.92 0.03
N HIS A 52 -15.26 -6.51 1.23
CA HIS A 52 -15.35 -5.12 1.62
C HIS A 52 -14.05 -4.70 2.33
N GLY A 53 -13.18 -4.00 1.60
CA GLY A 53 -11.93 -3.50 2.17
C GLY A 53 -11.40 -2.17 1.62
N SER A 54 -11.85 -1.69 0.46
CA SER A 54 -11.23 -0.51 -0.19
C SER A 54 -12.19 0.60 -0.63
N SER A 55 -13.51 0.39 -0.59
CA SER A 55 -14.48 1.34 -1.18
C SER A 55 -14.64 2.64 -0.40
N GLY A 56 -14.40 2.64 0.92
CA GLY A 56 -14.61 3.81 1.77
C GLY A 56 -13.65 4.97 1.48
N ALA A 57 -12.34 4.70 1.44
CA ALA A 57 -11.32 5.72 1.20
C ALA A 57 -11.47 6.32 -0.21
N ALA A 58 -11.67 5.45 -1.19
CA ALA A 58 -11.71 5.89 -2.58
C ALA A 58 -12.98 6.71 -2.89
N LYS A 59 -14.12 6.40 -2.25
CA LYS A 59 -15.33 7.24 -2.28
C LYS A 59 -15.14 8.60 -1.61
N SER A 60 -14.43 8.66 -0.48
CA SER A 60 -14.16 9.93 0.19
C SER A 60 -13.26 10.88 -0.61
N HIS A 61 -12.45 10.34 -1.53
CA HIS A 61 -11.57 11.11 -2.40
C HIS A 61 -12.11 11.28 -3.82
N GLY A 62 -13.42 11.07 -4.01
CA GLY A 62 -14.13 11.42 -5.23
C GLY A 62 -13.91 10.48 -6.42
N ALA A 63 -13.47 9.23 -6.21
CA ALA A 63 -13.38 8.32 -7.35
C ALA A 63 -14.77 7.97 -7.91
N SER A 64 -14.82 7.78 -9.22
CA SER A 64 -16.03 7.31 -9.90
C SER A 64 -16.41 5.89 -9.47
N SER A 65 -17.71 5.58 -9.47
CA SER A 65 -18.19 4.23 -9.20
C SER A 65 -17.65 3.19 -10.20
N THR A 66 -17.38 3.61 -11.43
CA THR A 66 -16.76 2.80 -12.48
C THR A 66 -15.33 2.42 -12.14
N TYR A 67 -14.59 3.32 -11.48
CA TYR A 67 -13.21 3.06 -11.08
C TYR A 67 -13.12 1.88 -10.11
N TYR A 68 -13.95 1.83 -9.05
CA TYR A 68 -13.89 0.77 -8.04
C TYR A 68 -14.18 -0.63 -8.59
N LYS A 69 -14.91 -0.70 -9.69
CA LYS A 69 -15.23 -1.97 -10.36
C LYS A 69 -14.10 -2.45 -11.27
N SER A 70 -13.13 -1.57 -11.57
CA SER A 70 -11.96 -1.95 -12.37
C SER A 70 -10.98 -2.80 -11.58
N SER A 71 -10.27 -3.69 -12.27
CA SER A 71 -9.15 -4.46 -11.71
C SER A 71 -8.02 -3.56 -11.21
N TYR A 72 -7.87 -2.36 -11.79
CA TYR A 72 -6.83 -1.38 -11.46
C TYR A 72 -7.08 -0.62 -10.15
N ALA A 73 -8.29 -0.69 -9.60
CA ALA A 73 -8.61 -0.13 -8.29
C ALA A 73 -8.18 -1.04 -7.12
N GLN A 74 -7.77 -2.27 -7.41
CA GLN A 74 -7.39 -3.22 -6.36
C GLN A 74 -6.05 -2.83 -5.73
N PRO A 75 -5.94 -2.81 -4.39
CA PRO A 75 -4.67 -2.62 -3.73
C PRO A 75 -3.66 -3.72 -4.10
N PHE A 76 -2.39 -3.38 -4.16
CA PHE A 76 -1.30 -4.33 -4.34
C PHE A 76 -0.35 -4.34 -3.13
N SER A 77 0.35 -5.45 -2.94
CA SER A 77 1.21 -5.67 -1.77
C SER A 77 2.66 -5.28 -2.06
N ILE A 78 3.30 -4.58 -1.10
CA ILE A 78 4.74 -4.32 -1.09
C ILE A 78 5.36 -5.24 -0.03
N SER A 79 6.02 -6.30 -0.48
CA SER A 79 6.52 -7.39 0.38
C SER A 79 7.48 -6.91 1.47
N TYR A 80 8.46 -6.06 1.13
CA TYR A 80 9.47 -5.62 2.10
C TYR A 80 8.92 -4.65 3.17
N ALA A 81 7.79 -4.00 2.89
CA ALA A 81 7.13 -3.08 3.81
C ALA A 81 5.98 -3.74 4.57
N ASN A 82 5.69 -5.02 4.27
CA ASN A 82 4.54 -5.79 4.78
C ASN A 82 3.26 -4.95 4.80
N THR A 83 2.95 -4.32 3.68
CA THR A 83 1.82 -3.40 3.58
C THR A 83 1.17 -3.47 2.21
N GLN A 84 -0.11 -3.11 2.17
CA GLN A 84 -0.80 -2.83 0.92
C GLN A 84 -0.69 -1.35 0.59
N VAL A 85 -0.71 -1.07 -0.71
CA VAL A 85 -0.84 0.26 -1.29
C VAL A 85 -1.99 0.24 -2.26
N GLY A 86 -2.73 1.33 -2.33
CA GLY A 86 -3.90 1.43 -3.19
C GLY A 86 -4.14 2.87 -3.61
N ALA A 87 -4.76 3.02 -4.77
CA ALA A 87 -5.24 4.31 -5.22
C ALA A 87 -6.22 4.92 -4.22
N TYR A 88 -6.23 6.24 -4.11
CA TYR A 88 -7.07 6.96 -3.16
C TYR A 88 -6.87 6.59 -1.68
N GLY A 89 -5.81 5.86 -1.34
CA GLY A 89 -5.41 5.67 0.06
C GLY A 89 -4.94 6.98 0.69
N ASP A 90 -5.19 7.21 1.98
CA ASP A 90 -4.77 8.45 2.64
C ASP A 90 -3.25 8.61 2.77
N GLY A 91 -2.47 7.53 2.61
CA GLY A 91 -1.06 7.51 3.00
C GLY A 91 -0.93 7.65 4.51
N LYS A 92 -0.79 6.52 5.20
CA LYS A 92 -0.65 6.49 6.67
C LYS A 92 0.37 5.45 7.07
N GLY A 93 0.83 5.55 8.32
CA GLY A 93 1.74 4.59 8.92
C GLY A 93 2.92 5.27 9.59
N LYS A 94 3.67 4.50 10.38
CA LYS A 94 4.90 4.98 11.02
C LYS A 94 6.06 4.92 10.02
N LYS A 95 7.04 5.81 10.20
CA LYS A 95 8.34 5.70 9.56
C LYS A 95 9.00 4.40 9.99
N PHE A 96 9.71 3.74 9.09
CA PHE A 96 10.48 2.54 9.36
C PHE A 96 11.79 2.56 8.57
N LYS A 97 12.79 1.78 9.00
CA LYS A 97 14.01 1.58 8.23
C LYS A 97 13.82 0.42 7.26
N LEU A 98 14.25 0.59 6.02
CA LEU A 98 14.26 -0.48 5.04
C LEU A 98 15.23 -1.60 5.48
N GLY A 99 14.78 -2.84 5.32
CA GLY A 99 15.57 -4.01 5.68
C GLY A 99 16.74 -4.28 4.71
N PRO A 100 17.63 -5.21 5.07
CA PRO A 100 18.82 -5.56 4.28
C PRO A 100 18.50 -6.18 2.91
N LYS A 101 17.27 -6.66 2.70
CA LYS A 101 16.80 -7.27 1.45
C LYS A 101 16.30 -6.27 0.41
N THR A 102 16.36 -4.98 0.70
CA THR A 102 15.97 -3.92 -0.23
C THR A 102 17.21 -3.34 -0.92
N PRO A 103 17.08 -2.69 -2.08
CA PRO A 103 18.20 -2.01 -2.74
C PRO A 103 18.81 -0.88 -1.89
N PHE A 104 18.08 -0.39 -0.89
CA PHE A 104 18.45 0.78 -0.10
C PHE A 104 18.37 0.49 1.40
N PRO A 105 19.19 -0.43 1.91
CA PRO A 105 19.13 -0.87 3.30
C PRO A 105 19.37 0.29 4.26
N GLY A 106 18.61 0.33 5.35
CA GLY A 106 18.74 1.36 6.39
C GLY A 106 18.09 2.70 6.07
N ARG A 107 17.70 2.98 4.82
CA ARG A 107 16.94 4.20 4.46
C ARG A 107 15.62 4.24 5.22
N LEU A 108 15.20 5.44 5.62
CA LEU A 108 13.87 5.65 6.20
C LEU A 108 12.79 5.61 5.11
N ALA A 109 11.66 4.98 5.39
CA ALA A 109 10.52 4.92 4.48
C ALA A 109 9.17 5.06 5.22
N GLY A 110 8.13 5.44 4.49
CA GLY A 110 6.75 5.55 4.98
C GLY A 110 6.40 6.86 5.66
N SER A 111 5.21 6.91 6.27
CA SER A 111 4.59 8.08 6.93
C SER A 111 4.16 9.26 6.05
N GLY A 112 4.45 9.27 4.75
CA GLY A 112 3.91 10.27 3.83
C GLY A 112 2.39 10.12 3.67
N SER A 113 1.69 11.25 3.71
CA SER A 113 0.23 11.32 3.53
C SER A 113 -0.17 11.95 2.20
N ARG A 114 -1.42 11.73 1.80
CA ARG A 114 -2.05 12.28 0.59
C ARG A 114 -1.96 13.81 0.55
N SER A 115 -2.08 14.48 1.70
CA SER A 115 -1.92 15.94 1.82
C SER A 115 -0.51 16.43 1.50
N GLN A 116 0.49 15.55 1.47
CA GLN A 116 1.89 15.85 1.21
C GLN A 116 2.34 15.34 -0.17
N ILE A 117 1.40 14.90 -1.01
CA ILE A 117 1.75 14.20 -2.26
C ILE A 117 2.30 15.13 -3.33
N TYR A 118 1.93 16.40 -3.32
CA TYR A 118 2.36 17.38 -4.32
C TYR A 118 3.82 17.80 -4.10
N GLY A 119 4.61 17.74 -5.18
CA GLY A 119 5.90 18.40 -5.30
C GLY A 119 5.79 19.73 -6.06
N THR A 120 6.82 20.05 -6.84
CA THR A 120 6.85 21.15 -7.82
C THR A 120 7.18 20.60 -9.20
N SER A 121 7.45 21.45 -10.19
CA SER A 121 8.00 21.05 -11.50
C SER A 121 9.45 20.55 -11.41
N ARG A 122 10.14 20.76 -10.27
CA ARG A 122 11.54 20.39 -10.08
C ARG A 122 11.72 19.05 -9.42
N TYR A 123 12.67 18.29 -9.93
CA TYR A 123 13.02 16.99 -9.39
C TYR A 123 13.62 17.12 -7.98
N GLY A 124 13.30 16.18 -7.11
CA GLY A 124 13.66 16.22 -5.69
C GLY A 124 12.72 17.02 -4.79
N SER A 125 11.59 17.50 -5.32
CA SER A 125 10.52 18.14 -4.55
C SER A 125 9.52 17.14 -3.95
N GLY A 126 8.61 17.60 -3.09
CA GLY A 126 7.49 16.80 -2.57
C GLY A 126 7.86 15.84 -1.42
N TYR A 127 8.95 16.12 -0.71
CA TYR A 127 9.39 15.34 0.46
C TYR A 127 8.83 15.96 1.75
N PRO A 128 7.97 15.27 2.51
CA PRO A 128 7.49 15.76 3.80
C PRO A 128 8.53 15.69 4.92
N TYR A 129 9.64 14.96 4.71
CA TYR A 129 10.75 14.90 5.65
C TYR A 129 12.03 14.45 4.93
N GLY A 130 13.19 14.79 5.50
CA GLY A 130 14.49 14.34 5.02
C GLY A 130 14.91 14.90 3.65
N ALA A 131 14.33 16.04 3.24
CA ALA A 131 14.80 16.81 2.09
C ALA A 131 15.89 17.81 2.52
N THR A 132 17.03 17.28 2.95
CA THR A 132 18.23 18.09 3.17
C THR A 132 19.05 18.13 1.89
N GLY A 133 19.52 19.32 1.51
CA GLY A 133 20.29 19.55 0.28
C GLY A 133 19.45 19.58 -0.99
N SER A 134 20.11 19.63 -2.14
CA SER A 134 19.44 19.71 -3.45
C SER A 134 19.21 18.34 -4.10
N TYR A 135 20.03 17.33 -3.75
CA TYR A 135 20.05 16.03 -4.44
C TYR A 135 19.10 15.02 -3.79
N VAL A 136 18.49 14.15 -4.61
CA VAL A 136 17.64 13.04 -4.14
C VAL A 136 18.43 11.84 -3.64
N SER A 137 19.66 11.65 -4.14
CA SER A 137 20.54 10.62 -3.60
C SER A 137 20.73 10.85 -2.11
N GLY A 138 20.60 9.80 -1.31
CA GLY A 138 20.67 9.97 0.14
C GLY A 138 19.31 9.99 0.86
N ARG A 139 18.23 10.31 0.15
CA ARG A 139 16.97 10.69 0.79
C ARG A 139 16.13 9.51 1.28
N PRO A 140 15.22 9.74 2.24
CA PRO A 140 14.22 8.76 2.62
C PRO A 140 13.22 8.49 1.49
N PHE A 141 12.34 7.50 1.68
CA PHE A 141 11.21 7.22 0.80
C PHE A 141 9.88 7.41 1.54
N PRO A 142 9.40 8.66 1.73
CA PRO A 142 8.21 8.96 2.53
C PRO A 142 6.96 8.18 2.13
N PHE A 143 6.88 7.79 0.86
CA PHE A 143 5.74 7.06 0.32
C PHE A 143 6.06 5.61 -0.02
N ILE A 144 7.25 5.11 0.36
CA ILE A 144 7.77 3.75 0.10
C ILE A 144 8.25 3.56 -1.34
N PHE A 145 7.79 4.37 -2.30
CA PHE A 145 8.26 4.36 -3.68
C PHE A 145 9.57 5.14 -3.88
N TYR A 146 10.35 4.73 -4.88
CA TYR A 146 11.66 5.29 -5.18
C TYR A 146 11.59 6.36 -6.29
N PRO A 147 12.40 7.44 -6.21
CA PRO A 147 12.46 8.48 -7.24
C PRO A 147 12.77 7.94 -8.63
N ILE A 148 12.22 8.57 -9.67
CA ILE A 148 12.38 8.14 -11.07
C ILE A 148 13.53 8.92 -11.71
N ALA A 149 14.51 8.21 -12.28
CA ALA A 149 15.55 8.80 -13.10
C ALA A 149 15.00 9.05 -14.52
N LEU A 150 14.77 10.32 -14.89
CA LEU A 150 14.31 10.68 -16.24
C LEU A 150 15.45 10.73 -17.27
N THR A 151 16.70 10.81 -16.83
CA THR A 151 17.89 10.91 -17.66
C THR A 151 18.85 9.79 -17.34
N GLU A 152 19.66 9.39 -18.33
CA GLU A 152 20.80 8.49 -18.10
C GLU A 152 21.94 9.19 -17.33
N ASN A 153 22.04 10.51 -17.48
CA ASN A 153 22.98 11.36 -16.74
C ASN A 153 22.56 11.51 -15.28
N ASP A 154 23.53 11.83 -14.42
CA ASP A 154 23.25 12.10 -13.01
C ASP A 154 22.52 13.43 -12.82
N TYR A 155 21.20 13.36 -12.71
CA TYR A 155 20.31 14.48 -12.51
C TYR A 155 19.78 14.47 -11.06
N TYR A 156 20.35 15.33 -10.24
CA TYR A 156 20.16 15.46 -8.80
C TYR A 156 20.45 14.16 -8.04
N GLY A 157 21.40 13.33 -8.50
CA GLY A 157 21.69 12.05 -7.87
C GLY A 157 20.72 10.95 -8.30
N SER A 158 20.04 11.10 -9.44
CA SER A 158 19.05 10.13 -9.94
C SER A 158 19.66 8.79 -10.33
N THR A 159 20.97 8.73 -10.60
CA THR A 159 21.67 7.50 -10.99
C THR A 159 21.55 6.38 -9.96
N GLU A 160 21.36 6.71 -8.68
CA GLU A 160 21.04 5.75 -7.60
C GLU A 160 19.79 4.88 -7.94
N TYR A 161 18.89 5.36 -8.81
CA TYR A 161 17.61 4.73 -9.12
C TYR A 161 17.48 4.21 -10.55
N LEU A 162 18.51 4.37 -11.40
CA LEU A 162 18.45 4.06 -12.84
C LEU A 162 18.35 2.53 -13.09
N ASN A 163 19.17 1.76 -12.39
CA ASN A 163 19.36 0.32 -12.65
C ASN A 163 18.55 -0.59 -11.70
N LEU A 164 17.33 -0.16 -11.34
CA LEU A 164 16.46 -0.96 -10.46
C LEU A 164 15.56 -1.90 -11.27
N ASN A 165 15.71 -3.20 -11.03
CA ASN A 165 14.89 -4.23 -11.65
C ASN A 165 13.41 -4.15 -11.21
N ALA A 166 12.53 -4.77 -12.00
CA ALA A 166 11.07 -4.84 -11.76
C ALA A 166 10.69 -5.30 -10.35
N THR A 167 11.42 -6.27 -9.81
CA THR A 167 11.15 -6.88 -8.50
C THR A 167 11.68 -6.04 -7.33
N SER A 168 12.67 -5.19 -7.60
CA SER A 168 13.29 -4.32 -6.61
C SER A 168 12.47 -3.06 -6.37
N ARG A 169 11.81 -2.54 -7.42
CA ARG A 169 11.01 -1.32 -7.35
C ARG A 169 9.57 -1.64 -6.93
N PRO A 170 9.01 -0.93 -5.93
CA PRO A 170 7.60 -1.05 -5.59
C PRO A 170 6.71 -0.73 -6.78
N GLY A 171 5.80 -1.65 -7.10
CA GLY A 171 4.87 -1.48 -8.22
C GLY A 171 5.45 -1.82 -9.60
N GLY A 172 6.68 -2.36 -9.68
CA GLY A 172 7.27 -2.84 -10.93
C GLY A 172 8.23 -1.86 -11.60
N LEU A 173 8.55 -2.14 -12.86
CA LEU A 173 9.40 -1.27 -13.70
C LEU A 173 8.79 0.13 -13.85
N VAL A 174 9.64 1.08 -14.21
CA VAL A 174 9.17 2.41 -14.62
C VAL A 174 8.53 2.29 -16.00
N VAL A 175 7.32 2.81 -16.12
CA VAL A 175 6.60 2.90 -17.37
C VAL A 175 6.10 4.33 -17.56
N GLU A 176 5.79 4.65 -18.80
CA GLU A 176 5.08 5.86 -19.16
C GLU A 176 3.75 5.55 -19.87
N ALA A 177 2.84 6.51 -19.84
CA ALA A 177 1.61 6.48 -20.62
C ALA A 177 1.30 7.87 -21.18
N VAL A 178 0.88 7.90 -22.44
CA VAL A 178 0.46 9.11 -23.14
C VAL A 178 -0.99 9.44 -22.79
N ILE A 179 -1.24 10.70 -22.44
CA ILE A 179 -2.55 11.24 -22.09
C ILE A 179 -2.87 12.41 -23.01
N GLN A 180 -4.01 12.31 -23.69
CA GLN A 180 -4.56 13.37 -24.53
C GLN A 180 -6.03 13.59 -24.18
N PRO A 181 -6.52 14.84 -24.26
CA PRO A 181 -7.95 15.11 -24.08
C PRO A 181 -8.74 14.47 -25.23
N LEU A 182 -9.97 14.00 -24.96
CA LEU A 182 -10.81 13.34 -25.98
C LEU A 182 -11.03 14.19 -27.23
N ASN A 183 -11.19 15.50 -27.06
CA ASN A 183 -11.36 16.46 -28.15
C ASN A 183 -10.09 17.30 -28.29
N ASN A 184 -8.98 16.67 -28.66
CA ASN A 184 -7.68 17.34 -28.76
C ASN A 184 -7.57 18.23 -30.02
N THR A 185 -8.09 19.45 -29.93
CA THR A 185 -7.99 20.44 -31.02
C THR A 185 -6.66 21.17 -31.05
N SER A 186 -5.84 21.04 -30.01
CA SER A 186 -4.59 21.80 -29.83
C SER A 186 -3.32 20.98 -30.02
N GLY A 187 -3.43 19.68 -30.30
CA GLY A 187 -2.27 18.78 -30.45
C GLY A 187 -1.46 18.60 -29.16
N VAL A 188 -2.04 18.91 -28.00
CA VAL A 188 -1.35 18.86 -26.72
C VAL A 188 -1.21 17.42 -26.26
N THR A 189 0.01 17.03 -25.86
CA THR A 189 0.33 15.69 -25.38
C THR A 189 0.90 15.78 -23.96
N TYR A 190 0.19 15.15 -23.02
CA TYR A 190 0.67 14.96 -21.66
C TYR A 190 1.21 13.55 -21.50
N ARG A 191 2.11 13.35 -20.54
CA ARG A 191 2.54 12.01 -20.14
C ARG A 191 2.52 11.88 -18.64
N ILE A 192 2.29 10.66 -18.18
CA ILE A 192 2.56 10.26 -16.80
C ILE A 192 3.66 9.22 -16.79
N VAL A 193 4.54 9.31 -15.80
CA VAL A 193 5.66 8.38 -15.62
C VAL A 193 5.73 7.95 -14.16
N GLY A 194 5.91 6.65 -13.93
CA GLY A 194 5.74 6.02 -12.62
C GLY A 194 6.14 4.55 -12.63
N ASP A 195 6.06 3.88 -11.49
CA ASP A 195 6.04 2.41 -11.48
C ASP A 195 4.76 1.88 -12.16
N ASN A 196 4.88 0.71 -12.81
CA ASN A 196 3.82 0.10 -13.62
C ASN A 196 2.44 0.09 -12.93
N SER A 197 2.38 -0.46 -11.71
CA SER A 197 1.12 -0.52 -10.95
C SER A 197 0.55 0.86 -10.64
N SER A 198 1.39 1.86 -10.37
CA SER A 198 0.93 3.24 -10.15
C SER A 198 0.43 3.90 -11.43
N VAL A 199 1.13 3.76 -12.55
CA VAL A 199 0.69 4.34 -13.83
C VAL A 199 -0.62 3.71 -14.27
N ALA A 200 -0.76 2.38 -14.17
CA ALA A 200 -2.01 1.69 -14.51
C ALA A 200 -3.19 2.16 -13.63
N ALA A 201 -2.99 2.27 -12.31
CA ALA A 201 -4.02 2.73 -11.38
C ALA A 201 -4.44 4.19 -11.64
N VAL A 202 -3.49 5.07 -11.94
CA VAL A 202 -3.73 6.48 -12.25
C VAL A 202 -4.39 6.64 -13.62
N TYR A 203 -3.92 5.92 -14.64
CA TYR A 203 -4.50 5.95 -15.98
C TYR A 203 -5.98 5.55 -15.96
N ALA A 204 -6.31 4.46 -15.26
CA ALA A 204 -7.70 4.04 -15.07
C ALA A 204 -8.55 5.10 -14.35
N ALA A 205 -7.99 5.85 -13.39
CA ALA A 205 -8.70 6.93 -12.72
C ALA A 205 -8.92 8.13 -13.66
N LEU A 206 -7.91 8.49 -14.47
CA LEU A 206 -8.00 9.54 -15.47
C LEU A 206 -9.02 9.22 -16.56
N ALA A 207 -9.07 7.96 -17.00
CA ALA A 207 -10.06 7.46 -17.96
C ALA A 207 -11.50 7.71 -17.48
N THR A 208 -11.76 7.54 -16.18
CA THR A 208 -13.11 7.73 -15.62
C THR A 208 -13.43 9.17 -15.22
N ASN A 209 -12.43 10.01 -14.94
CA ASN A 209 -12.66 11.34 -14.36
C ASN A 209 -12.36 12.50 -15.32
N CYS A 210 -11.49 12.31 -16.32
CA CYS A 210 -10.96 13.42 -17.13
C CYS A 210 -11.24 13.36 -18.64
N SER A 211 -12.03 12.38 -19.11
CA SER A 211 -12.40 12.26 -20.55
C SER A 211 -11.19 12.28 -21.49
N ILE A 212 -10.31 11.29 -21.34
CA ILE A 212 -9.10 11.13 -22.18
C ILE A 212 -9.44 10.40 -23.50
N ALA A 213 -8.67 10.63 -24.56
CA ALA A 213 -8.96 10.11 -25.91
C ALA A 213 -8.90 8.57 -26.04
N ASN A 214 -8.14 7.90 -25.17
CA ASN A 214 -7.98 6.44 -25.17
C ASN A 214 -8.21 5.88 -23.76
N PRO A 215 -9.45 5.82 -23.25
CA PRO A 215 -9.69 5.49 -21.84
C PRO A 215 -9.43 4.02 -21.48
N THR A 216 -9.10 3.16 -22.44
CA THR A 216 -8.92 1.72 -22.21
C THR A 216 -7.45 1.36 -22.17
N ILE A 217 -7.04 0.66 -21.11
CA ILE A 217 -5.67 0.13 -20.98
C ILE A 217 -5.52 -1.11 -21.87
N THR A 218 -4.61 -1.03 -22.84
CA THR A 218 -4.15 -2.12 -23.70
C THR A 218 -2.66 -2.37 -23.49
N ASN A 219 -2.11 -3.42 -24.10
CA ASN A 219 -0.68 -3.73 -24.01
C ASN A 219 0.25 -2.60 -24.53
N THR A 220 -0.26 -1.68 -25.34
CA THR A 220 0.50 -0.54 -25.88
C THR A 220 0.29 0.76 -25.10
N THR A 221 -0.61 0.76 -24.11
CA THR A 221 -0.91 1.97 -23.32
C THR A 221 0.20 2.30 -22.34
N LEU A 222 0.80 1.27 -21.74
CA LEU A 222 1.88 1.37 -20.77
C LEU A 222 3.16 0.89 -21.44
N VAL A 223 4.10 1.80 -21.68
CA VAL A 223 5.37 1.49 -22.34
C VAL A 223 6.49 1.59 -21.32
N THR A 224 7.44 0.65 -21.36
CA THR A 224 8.63 0.73 -20.51
C THR A 224 9.34 2.07 -20.76
N PHE A 225 9.58 2.81 -19.69
CA PHE A 225 10.19 4.13 -19.79
C PHE A 225 11.69 3.99 -20.10
N ASN A 226 12.16 4.74 -21.10
CA ASN A 226 13.58 4.82 -21.44
C ASN A 226 14.15 6.19 -21.01
N PRO A 227 15.06 6.26 -20.02
CA PRO A 227 15.69 7.50 -19.60
C PRO A 227 16.36 8.24 -20.77
N GLY A 228 16.32 9.58 -20.77
CA GLY A 228 16.83 10.41 -21.86
C GLY A 228 15.87 10.56 -23.04
N THR A 229 14.75 9.82 -23.05
CA THR A 229 13.62 10.07 -23.96
C THR A 229 12.54 10.90 -23.25
N TYR A 230 11.35 10.97 -23.84
CA TYR A 230 10.23 11.67 -23.23
C TYR A 230 9.69 10.89 -22.02
N PRO A 231 9.28 11.59 -20.93
CA PRO A 231 9.48 13.02 -20.71
C PRO A 231 10.88 13.38 -20.21
N LEU A 232 11.38 14.51 -20.70
CA LEU A 232 12.61 15.16 -20.23
C LEU A 232 12.35 15.95 -18.92
N PRO A 233 13.38 16.23 -18.10
CA PRO A 233 13.21 16.98 -16.86
C PRO A 233 12.50 18.33 -17.00
N GLU A 234 12.83 19.09 -18.04
CA GLU A 234 12.24 20.39 -18.35
C GLU A 234 10.77 20.31 -18.77
N GLN A 235 10.28 19.14 -19.16
CA GLN A 235 8.89 18.91 -19.56
C GLN A 235 7.99 18.55 -18.39
N VAL A 236 8.55 18.30 -17.20
CA VAL A 236 7.77 17.94 -16.03
C VAL A 236 7.00 19.16 -15.50
N VAL A 237 5.68 19.03 -15.50
CA VAL A 237 4.77 20.04 -14.96
C VAL A 237 4.66 19.88 -13.45
N GLN A 238 4.57 18.64 -12.96
CA GLN A 238 4.32 18.36 -11.56
C GLN A 238 4.91 17.01 -11.15
N TRP A 239 5.77 17.03 -10.15
CA TRP A 239 6.18 15.83 -9.42
C TRP A 239 5.17 15.49 -8.33
N TYR A 240 5.00 14.20 -8.10
CA TYR A 240 4.19 13.66 -7.01
C TYR A 240 5.02 12.67 -6.21
N ARG A 241 4.60 12.46 -4.96
CA ARG A 241 5.07 11.36 -4.13
C ARG A 241 6.60 11.36 -3.99
N ALA A 242 7.18 12.51 -3.67
CA ALA A 242 8.63 12.69 -3.54
C ALA A 242 9.41 12.25 -4.81
N SER A 243 9.01 12.78 -5.97
CA SER A 243 9.63 12.51 -7.29
C SER A 243 9.58 11.05 -7.77
N SER A 244 8.65 10.24 -7.23
CA SER A 244 8.44 8.84 -7.64
C SER A 244 7.25 8.65 -8.57
N PHE A 245 6.64 9.74 -9.04
CA PHE A 245 5.61 9.78 -10.07
C PHE A 245 5.57 11.20 -10.66
N ALA A 246 5.40 11.36 -11.97
CA ALA A 246 5.40 12.68 -12.62
C ALA A 246 4.25 12.84 -13.62
N LEU A 247 3.81 14.08 -13.80
CA LEU A 247 3.01 14.57 -14.93
C LEU A 247 3.89 15.51 -15.76
N SER A 248 3.96 15.28 -17.06
CA SER A 248 4.70 16.12 -18.01
C SER A 248 3.80 16.60 -19.15
N LEU A 249 4.31 17.59 -19.87
CA LEU A 249 3.71 18.16 -21.08
C LEU A 249 4.81 18.26 -22.14
N ASP A 250 4.66 17.58 -23.27
CA ASP A 250 5.74 17.43 -24.27
C ASP A 250 6.19 18.78 -24.84
N SER A 251 5.29 19.77 -24.93
CA SER A 251 5.58 21.11 -25.41
C SER A 251 6.11 22.07 -24.34
N TYR A 252 6.21 21.64 -23.08
CA TYR A 252 6.67 22.50 -21.99
C TYR A 252 8.19 22.43 -21.84
N ASN A 253 8.82 23.57 -21.62
CA ASN A 253 10.26 23.65 -21.42
C ASN A 253 10.55 24.60 -20.25
N ASN A 254 10.74 24.02 -19.08
CA ASN A 254 11.19 24.73 -17.89
C ASN A 254 12.71 24.85 -17.86
N SER A 255 13.22 26.03 -18.24
CA SER A 255 14.67 26.29 -18.25
C SER A 255 15.34 26.04 -16.90
N ALA A 256 14.66 26.31 -15.78
CA ALA A 256 15.22 26.10 -14.45
C ALA A 256 15.34 24.62 -14.03
N ALA A 257 14.71 23.70 -14.78
CA ALA A 257 14.82 22.26 -14.57
C ALA A 257 15.86 21.60 -15.49
N LEU A 258 16.53 22.35 -16.37
CA LEU A 258 17.58 21.80 -17.22
C LEU A 258 18.73 21.19 -16.39
N LEU A 259 19.32 20.12 -16.91
CA LEU A 259 20.49 19.48 -16.31
C LEU A 259 21.65 20.46 -16.07
N SER A 260 21.85 21.42 -16.99
CA SER A 260 22.88 22.46 -16.87
C SER A 260 22.66 23.45 -15.72
N ASN A 261 21.43 23.54 -15.20
CA ASN A 261 21.05 24.45 -14.13
C ASN A 261 20.93 23.76 -12.76
N MET A 262 21.27 22.48 -12.70
CA MET A 262 21.38 21.74 -11.45
C MET A 262 22.56 22.28 -10.62
N PRO A 263 22.44 22.36 -9.27
CA PRO A 263 23.55 22.70 -8.39
C PRO A 263 24.74 21.74 -8.58
N ALA A 264 25.97 22.24 -8.46
CA ALA A 264 27.16 21.40 -8.63
C ALA A 264 27.36 20.38 -7.49
N SER A 265 26.71 20.57 -6.35
CA SER A 265 26.78 19.66 -5.20
C SER A 265 25.51 19.72 -4.34
N THR A 266 25.36 18.73 -3.44
CA THR A 266 24.20 18.65 -2.53
C THR A 266 24.10 19.84 -1.56
N ASN A 267 25.23 20.46 -1.21
CA ASN A 267 25.29 21.59 -0.26
C ASN A 267 24.96 22.93 -0.92
N GLN A 268 24.95 22.99 -2.25
CA GLN A 268 24.58 24.18 -2.98
C GLN A 268 23.06 24.22 -3.17
N SER A 269 22.47 25.39 -2.96
CA SER A 269 21.04 25.60 -3.14
C SER A 269 20.67 25.52 -4.62
N ALA A 270 19.55 24.85 -4.93
CA ALA A 270 18.89 24.97 -6.22
C ALA A 270 18.46 26.41 -6.50
N LEU A 271 18.23 26.74 -7.77
CA LEU A 271 17.67 28.04 -8.16
C LEU A 271 16.37 28.32 -7.36
N PRO A 272 15.98 29.58 -7.13
CA PRO A 272 14.67 29.87 -6.58
C PRO A 272 13.54 29.43 -7.53
N LEU A 273 12.37 29.04 -7.00
CA LEU A 273 11.20 28.63 -7.82
C LEU A 273 10.69 29.75 -8.74
N SER A 274 11.02 31.02 -8.46
CA SER A 274 10.69 32.16 -9.33
C SER A 274 11.35 32.10 -10.71
N PHE A 275 12.36 31.24 -10.89
CA PHE A 275 13.00 30.98 -12.19
C PHE A 275 12.26 29.94 -13.02
N ASP A 276 11.23 29.29 -12.47
CA ASP A 276 10.43 28.33 -13.24
C ASP A 276 9.71 29.04 -14.38
N THR A 277 9.82 28.46 -15.57
CA THR A 277 9.13 28.97 -16.76
C THR A 277 7.61 28.78 -16.56
N PRO A 278 6.76 29.79 -16.81
CA PRO A 278 5.32 29.60 -16.70
C PRO A 278 4.82 28.58 -17.75
N LEU A 279 3.71 27.91 -17.44
CA LEU A 279 3.08 27.01 -18.40
C LEU A 279 2.65 27.76 -19.68
N PRO A 280 2.70 27.12 -20.86
CA PRO A 280 2.28 27.74 -22.11
C PRO A 280 0.86 28.31 -22.04
N ALA A 281 0.65 29.48 -22.65
CA ALA A 281 -0.69 30.04 -22.82
C ALA A 281 -1.53 29.14 -23.75
N GLY A 282 -2.86 29.17 -23.58
CA GLY A 282 -3.79 28.40 -24.43
C GLY A 282 -3.99 26.94 -24.03
N LEU A 283 -3.36 26.47 -22.95
CA LEU A 283 -3.68 25.16 -22.38
C LEU A 283 -5.10 25.15 -21.82
N ASN A 284 -5.80 24.03 -21.99
CA ASN A 284 -7.08 23.80 -21.33
C ASN A 284 -6.86 23.63 -19.82
N ALA A 285 -7.00 24.73 -19.08
CA ALA A 285 -6.77 24.77 -17.64
C ALA A 285 -7.68 23.78 -16.89
N THR A 286 -8.93 23.61 -17.33
CA THR A 286 -9.86 22.65 -16.73
C THR A 286 -9.36 21.21 -16.86
N PHE A 287 -8.85 20.83 -18.03
CA PHE A 287 -8.27 19.51 -18.25
C PHE A 287 -7.02 19.31 -17.40
N LEU A 288 -6.10 20.29 -17.39
CA LEU A 288 -4.89 20.21 -16.56
C LEU A 288 -5.21 20.12 -15.06
N THR A 289 -6.19 20.87 -14.57
CA THR A 289 -6.67 20.76 -13.19
C THR A 289 -7.26 19.38 -12.91
N CYS A 290 -8.03 18.80 -13.84
CA CYS A 290 -8.54 17.44 -13.72
C CYS A 290 -7.41 16.42 -13.63
N LEU A 291 -6.40 16.51 -14.52
CA LEU A 291 -5.22 15.64 -14.47
C LEU A 291 -4.53 15.76 -13.11
N ASN A 292 -4.18 16.97 -12.71
CA ASN A 292 -3.37 17.21 -11.50
C ASN A 292 -4.08 16.69 -10.24
N SER A 293 -5.36 17.05 -10.08
CA SER A 293 -6.17 16.61 -8.93
C SER A 293 -6.42 15.10 -8.92
N THR A 294 -6.73 14.51 -10.09
CA THR A 294 -6.98 13.07 -10.19
C THR A 294 -5.72 12.26 -9.94
N ILE A 295 -4.56 12.67 -10.46
CA ILE A 295 -3.28 12.03 -10.19
C ILE A 295 -2.99 12.09 -8.69
N ALA A 296 -3.06 13.27 -8.09
CA ALA A 296 -2.81 13.42 -6.66
C ALA A 296 -3.73 12.57 -5.79
N ALA A 297 -5.01 12.44 -6.17
CA ALA A 297 -5.97 11.59 -5.47
C ALA A 297 -5.71 10.08 -5.70
N SER A 298 -5.37 9.68 -6.92
CA SER A 298 -5.34 8.27 -7.34
C SER A 298 -3.97 7.59 -7.27
N VAL A 299 -2.85 8.32 -7.20
CA VAL A 299 -1.52 7.69 -7.09
C VAL A 299 -1.50 6.74 -5.88
N PRO A 300 -1.08 5.46 -6.02
CA PRO A 300 -1.12 4.52 -4.91
C PRO A 300 -0.29 4.96 -3.71
N LEU A 301 -0.92 4.96 -2.55
CA LEU A 301 -0.29 5.20 -1.24
C LEU A 301 -0.58 4.05 -0.30
N ARG A 302 0.20 3.95 0.78
CA ARG A 302 0.00 2.96 1.84
C ARG A 302 -1.44 3.00 2.37
N THR A 303 -2.13 1.88 2.19
CA THR A 303 -3.42 1.63 2.82
C THR A 303 -3.15 0.96 4.16
N VAL A 304 -3.59 1.62 5.23
CA VAL A 304 -3.66 0.98 6.54
C VAL A 304 -5.09 0.47 6.68
N ASN A 305 -5.29 -0.81 6.44
CA ASN A 305 -6.53 -1.49 6.82
C ASN A 305 -6.48 -1.63 8.34
N LYS A 306 -6.71 -0.53 9.06
CA LYS A 306 -7.03 -0.64 10.48
C LYS A 306 -8.46 -1.16 10.50
N LEU A 307 -8.61 -2.44 10.86
CA LEU A 307 -9.86 -2.89 11.46
C LEU A 307 -10.18 -1.85 12.53
N THR A 308 -11.29 -1.14 12.36
CA THR A 308 -11.69 -0.15 13.35
C THR A 308 -11.89 -0.87 14.68
N ALA A 309 -11.77 -0.18 15.81
CA ALA A 309 -12.08 -0.80 17.10
C ALA A 309 -13.49 -1.43 17.07
N GLY A 310 -14.43 -0.80 16.34
CA GLY A 310 -15.75 -1.34 16.05
C GLY A 310 -15.72 -2.65 15.26
N ASP A 311 -14.92 -2.74 14.19
CA ASP A 311 -14.81 -3.98 13.39
C ASP A 311 -14.20 -5.12 14.20
N ILE A 312 -13.18 -4.83 15.03
CA ILE A 312 -12.58 -5.83 15.93
C ILE A 312 -13.63 -6.33 16.91
N VAL A 313 -14.34 -5.39 17.56
CA VAL A 313 -15.43 -5.70 18.50
C VAL A 313 -16.49 -6.56 17.82
N TYR A 314 -16.94 -6.18 16.62
CA TYR A 314 -17.93 -6.91 15.84
C TYR A 314 -17.45 -8.33 15.53
N ILE A 315 -16.24 -8.50 14.99
CA ILE A 315 -15.67 -9.82 14.69
C ILE A 315 -15.63 -10.71 15.93
N VAL A 316 -15.25 -10.17 17.09
CA VAL A 316 -15.20 -10.94 18.35
C VAL A 316 -16.61 -11.32 18.81
N PHE A 317 -17.57 -10.40 18.82
CA PHE A 317 -18.94 -10.68 19.26
C PHE A 317 -19.66 -11.70 18.37
N TYR A 318 -19.54 -11.58 17.05
CA TYR A 318 -20.20 -12.51 16.12
C TYR A 318 -19.54 -13.88 16.13
N SER A 319 -18.22 -13.97 16.27
CA SER A 319 -17.53 -15.26 16.39
C SER A 319 -17.89 -15.99 17.69
N LEU A 320 -17.98 -15.27 18.82
CA LEU A 320 -18.44 -15.85 20.09
C LEU A 320 -19.91 -16.27 20.02
N SER A 321 -20.78 -15.44 19.42
CA SER A 321 -22.21 -15.75 19.28
C SER A 321 -22.44 -16.95 18.36
N ALA A 322 -21.68 -17.06 17.27
CA ALA A 322 -21.72 -18.21 16.37
C ALA A 322 -21.23 -19.49 17.07
N LEU A 323 -20.14 -19.41 17.86
CA LEU A 323 -19.64 -20.55 18.63
C LEU A 323 -20.67 -21.02 19.66
N LEU A 324 -21.30 -20.10 20.40
CA LEU A 324 -22.37 -20.43 21.35
C LEU A 324 -23.55 -21.07 20.64
N SER A 325 -23.97 -20.53 19.49
CA SER A 325 -25.07 -21.10 18.70
C SER A 325 -24.75 -22.52 18.22
N LEU A 326 -23.53 -22.76 17.72
CA LEU A 326 -23.06 -24.10 17.33
C LEU A 326 -23.08 -25.06 18.52
N ILE A 327 -22.67 -24.60 19.69
CA ILE A 327 -22.71 -25.39 20.92
C ILE A 327 -24.16 -25.76 21.31
N PHE A 328 -25.08 -24.80 21.27
CA PHE A 328 -26.50 -25.02 21.58
C PHE A 328 -27.19 -25.97 20.60
N ILE A 329 -26.75 -26.00 19.35
CA ILE A 329 -27.28 -26.93 18.33
C ILE A 329 -26.60 -28.31 18.42
N ALA A 330 -25.29 -28.35 18.63
CA ALA A 330 -24.54 -29.61 18.69
C ALA A 330 -24.85 -30.43 19.95
N TRP A 331 -25.10 -29.77 21.09
CA TRP A 331 -25.41 -30.45 22.35
C TRP A 331 -26.65 -31.37 22.31
N PRO A 332 -27.84 -30.93 21.86
CA PRO A 332 -29.01 -31.80 21.77
C PRO A 332 -28.80 -32.93 20.75
N ILE A 333 -28.11 -32.67 19.64
CA ILE A 333 -27.76 -33.71 18.65
C ILE A 333 -26.85 -34.76 19.28
N TYR A 334 -25.77 -34.34 19.94
CA TYR A 334 -24.86 -35.22 20.66
C TYR A 334 -25.60 -36.05 21.72
N ARG A 335 -26.45 -35.41 22.54
CA ARG A 335 -27.25 -36.07 23.56
C ARG A 335 -28.21 -37.10 22.96
N ALA A 336 -28.90 -36.75 21.87
CA ALA A 336 -29.81 -37.67 21.19
C ALA A 336 -29.07 -38.88 20.59
N ILE A 337 -27.91 -38.67 19.98
CA ILE A 337 -27.06 -39.77 19.47
C ILE A 337 -26.58 -40.67 20.62
N TRP A 338 -26.14 -40.07 21.73
CA TRP A 338 -25.68 -40.81 22.90
C TRP A 338 -26.79 -41.70 23.48
N ILE A 339 -27.99 -41.14 23.68
CA ILE A 339 -29.17 -41.89 24.20
C ILE A 339 -29.52 -43.05 23.27
N ARG A 340 -29.50 -42.84 21.95
CA ARG A 340 -29.78 -43.89 20.97
C ARG A 340 -28.75 -45.02 21.03
N ARG A 341 -27.46 -44.68 21.21
CA ARG A 341 -26.37 -45.66 21.23
C ARG A 341 -26.34 -46.51 22.50
N HIS A 342 -26.65 -45.92 23.66
CA HIS A 342 -26.55 -46.59 24.96
C HIS A 342 -27.90 -47.10 25.51
N ARG A 343 -28.94 -47.18 24.68
CA ARG A 343 -30.27 -47.64 25.12
C ARG A 343 -30.27 -49.04 25.75
N ASN A 344 -29.28 -49.88 25.42
CA ASN A 344 -29.18 -51.27 25.87
C ASN A 344 -28.07 -51.53 26.91
N ASP A 345 -27.36 -50.49 27.36
CA ASP A 345 -26.26 -50.64 28.30
C ASP A 345 -26.69 -50.12 29.69
N PRO A 346 -27.00 -51.01 30.65
CA PRO A 346 -27.49 -50.62 31.97
C PRO A 346 -26.41 -49.94 32.83
N ALA A 347 -25.12 -50.02 32.46
CA ALA A 347 -24.03 -49.37 33.17
C ALA A 347 -23.74 -47.95 32.66
N ALA A 348 -24.36 -47.52 31.55
CA ALA A 348 -24.07 -46.24 30.94
C ALA A 348 -24.68 -45.07 31.73
N THR A 349 -23.84 -44.15 32.22
CA THR A 349 -24.29 -42.93 32.90
C THR A 349 -24.74 -41.88 31.88
N PRO A 350 -25.99 -41.37 31.97
CA PRO A 350 -26.49 -40.40 31.02
C PRO A 350 -25.66 -39.12 31.05
N PRO A 351 -25.40 -38.48 29.89
CA PRO A 351 -24.78 -37.18 29.87
C PRO A 351 -25.68 -36.22 30.64
N PRO A 352 -25.09 -35.29 31.42
CA PRO A 352 -25.84 -34.38 32.27
C PRO A 352 -26.91 -33.62 31.47
N VAL A 353 -28.05 -33.36 32.10
CA VAL A 353 -29.22 -32.76 31.43
C VAL A 353 -28.93 -31.34 30.96
N SER A 354 -28.03 -30.64 31.65
CA SER A 354 -27.58 -29.28 31.31
C SER A 354 -26.11 -29.27 30.94
N MET A 355 -25.80 -28.61 29.83
CA MET A 355 -24.43 -28.37 29.39
C MET A 355 -23.61 -27.60 30.44
N PHE A 356 -24.24 -26.69 31.18
CA PHE A 356 -23.55 -25.91 32.22
C PHE A 356 -23.08 -26.80 33.37
N VAL A 357 -23.83 -27.86 33.69
CA VAL A 357 -23.42 -28.85 34.68
C VAL A 357 -22.21 -29.63 34.17
N ALA A 358 -22.22 -30.06 32.90
CA ALA A 358 -21.07 -30.73 32.28
C ALA A 358 -19.78 -29.88 32.35
N LEU A 359 -19.90 -28.59 32.02
CA LEU A 359 -18.80 -27.63 32.10
C LEU A 359 -18.34 -27.39 33.53
N GLY A 360 -19.28 -27.31 34.49
CA GLY A 360 -18.99 -27.19 35.91
C GLY A 360 -18.17 -28.36 36.44
N HIS A 361 -18.59 -29.60 36.13
CA HIS A 361 -17.84 -30.80 36.50
C HIS A 361 -16.45 -30.85 35.83
N CYS A 362 -16.35 -30.45 34.56
CA CYS A 362 -15.07 -30.40 33.86
C CYS A 362 -14.11 -29.36 34.46
N MET A 363 -14.62 -28.20 34.87
CA MET A 363 -13.84 -27.14 35.51
C MET A 363 -13.43 -27.54 36.95
N ALA A 364 -14.33 -28.18 37.70
CA ALA A 364 -14.05 -28.70 39.05
C ALA A 364 -12.96 -29.79 39.02
N ALA A 365 -13.07 -30.78 38.11
CA ALA A 365 -12.06 -31.82 37.94
C ALA A 365 -10.69 -31.26 37.50
N ARG A 366 -10.67 -30.14 36.77
CA ARG A 366 -9.42 -29.44 36.41
C ARG A 366 -8.83 -28.68 37.58
N ARG A 367 -9.66 -28.15 38.49
CA ARG A 367 -9.23 -27.47 39.72
C ARG A 367 -8.59 -28.46 40.69
N GLU A 368 -9.16 -29.64 40.85
CA GLU A 368 -8.59 -30.71 41.68
C GLU A 368 -7.23 -31.18 41.17
N ARG A 369 -7.04 -31.30 39.84
CA ARG A 369 -5.72 -31.61 39.27
C ARG A 369 -4.65 -30.54 39.50
N ARG A 370 -5.04 -29.29 39.78
CA ARG A 370 -4.09 -28.23 40.17
C ARG A 370 -3.78 -28.23 41.67
N GLN A 371 -4.63 -28.87 42.47
CA GLN A 371 -4.45 -28.98 43.92
C GLN A 371 -3.77 -30.28 44.35
N GLN A 372 -3.64 -31.26 43.45
CA GLN A 372 -2.75 -32.38 43.71
C GLN A 372 -1.33 -31.83 43.91
N PRO A 373 -0.69 -32.14 45.05
CA PRO A 373 0.68 -31.70 45.31
C PRO A 373 1.53 -32.21 44.17
N ARG A 374 2.24 -31.27 43.53
CA ARG A 374 3.28 -31.57 42.55
C ARG A 374 4.24 -32.49 43.30
N PHE A 375 4.19 -33.79 42.99
CA PHE A 375 5.16 -34.76 43.51
C PHE A 375 6.53 -34.19 43.18
N THR A 376 7.20 -33.67 44.21
CA THR A 376 8.59 -33.26 44.16
C THR A 376 9.36 -34.55 43.99
N LEU A 377 9.60 -34.91 42.74
CA LEU A 377 10.59 -35.90 42.36
C LEU A 377 11.95 -35.20 42.57
N ASN A 378 12.35 -35.13 43.84
CA ASN A 378 13.71 -34.78 44.19
C ASN A 378 14.56 -36.06 44.09
N ASP A 379 15.72 -35.79 43.52
CA ASP A 379 16.96 -36.56 43.49
C ASP A 379 17.16 -37.63 42.42
N GLU A 380 18.31 -37.42 41.77
CA GLU A 380 19.06 -38.32 40.90
C GLU A 380 18.63 -38.45 39.43
N PHE A 381 18.83 -37.38 38.65
CA PHE A 381 19.44 -37.54 37.33
C PHE A 381 20.22 -36.29 36.93
N SER A 382 21.49 -36.25 37.37
CA SER A 382 22.51 -35.36 36.83
C SER A 382 22.92 -35.86 35.45
N HIS A 383 22.32 -35.29 34.40
CA HIS A 383 22.89 -35.34 33.06
C HIS A 383 23.28 -33.92 32.64
N LYS A 384 24.60 -33.70 32.60
CA LYS A 384 25.24 -32.63 31.84
C LYS A 384 24.62 -32.58 30.44
N GLN A 385 23.94 -31.49 30.12
CA GLN A 385 23.59 -31.18 28.74
C GLN A 385 24.85 -30.73 28.01
N PRO A 386 25.26 -31.40 26.91
CA PRO A 386 26.26 -30.83 26.02
C PRO A 386 25.66 -29.62 25.26
N PRO A 387 26.47 -28.63 24.91
CA PRO A 387 26.01 -27.45 24.17
C PRO A 387 25.51 -27.88 22.78
N MET A 388 24.20 -27.74 22.55
CA MET A 388 23.61 -27.96 21.22
C MET A 388 23.96 -26.80 20.30
N ALA A 389 24.71 -27.12 19.23
CA ALA A 389 24.87 -26.27 18.08
C ALA A 389 23.53 -26.12 17.33
N THR A 390 23.28 -24.92 16.81
CA THR A 390 22.00 -24.47 16.24
C THR A 390 21.53 -25.17 14.96
N ASN A 391 22.28 -26.15 14.43
CA ASN A 391 21.93 -26.86 13.21
C ASN A 391 21.09 -28.13 13.42
N ASP A 392 21.06 -28.72 14.61
CA ASP A 392 20.37 -30.01 14.82
C ASP A 392 18.86 -29.89 15.04
N THR A 393 18.38 -28.69 15.42
CA THR A 393 16.94 -28.43 15.57
C THR A 393 16.20 -28.42 14.23
N PHE A 394 16.87 -27.99 13.15
CA PHE A 394 16.29 -28.02 11.81
C PHE A 394 16.19 -29.42 11.23
N VAL A 395 17.16 -30.30 11.52
CA VAL A 395 17.15 -31.70 11.08
C VAL A 395 16.04 -32.48 11.80
N ALA A 396 15.95 -32.34 13.13
CA ALA A 396 14.90 -32.98 13.93
C ALA A 396 13.48 -32.50 13.54
N LEU A 397 13.32 -31.21 13.23
CA LEU A 397 12.04 -30.67 12.75
C LEU A 397 11.69 -31.21 11.36
N ARG A 398 12.68 -31.36 10.47
CA ARG A 398 12.48 -31.88 9.11
C ARG A 398 12.09 -33.36 9.13
N GLU A 399 12.74 -34.17 9.97
CA GLU A 399 12.40 -35.58 10.16
C GLU A 399 11.01 -35.75 10.78
N TRP A 400 10.65 -34.91 11.76
CA TRP A 400 9.32 -34.94 12.36
C TRP A 400 8.21 -34.59 11.36
N VAL A 401 8.45 -33.60 10.48
CA VAL A 401 7.52 -33.22 9.40
C VAL A 401 7.39 -34.35 8.37
N GLN A 402 8.50 -34.98 7.97
CA GLN A 402 8.49 -36.11 7.04
C GLN A 402 7.69 -37.30 7.60
N ALA A 403 7.96 -37.68 8.86
CA ALA A 403 7.24 -38.78 9.54
C ALA A 403 5.75 -38.49 9.76
N ARG A 404 5.34 -37.22 9.76
CA ARG A 404 3.93 -36.82 9.84
C ARG A 404 3.25 -36.85 8.48
N LYS A 405 3.97 -36.49 7.41
CA LYS A 405 3.48 -36.56 6.02
C LYS A 405 3.19 -38.01 5.60
N GLU A 406 4.08 -38.94 5.94
CA GLU A 406 3.90 -40.38 5.64
C GLU A 406 2.72 -41.01 6.39
N ARG A 407 2.45 -40.57 7.64
CA ARG A 407 1.30 -41.04 8.41
C ARG A 407 -0.03 -40.56 7.81
N VAL A 408 -0.06 -39.37 7.24
CA VAL A 408 -1.24 -38.86 6.53
C VAL A 408 -1.42 -39.60 5.20
N GLN A 409 -0.34 -39.80 4.42
CA GLN A 409 -0.41 -40.55 3.16
C GLN A 409 -0.93 -41.98 3.34
N ARG A 410 -0.47 -42.69 4.38
CA ARG A 410 -0.97 -44.04 4.71
C ARG A 410 -2.44 -44.07 5.12
N LYS A 411 -2.98 -42.96 5.62
CA LYS A 411 -4.37 -42.89 6.11
C LYS A 411 -5.38 -42.58 5.01
N TYR A 412 -4.95 -41.98 3.89
CA TYR A 412 -5.85 -41.47 2.85
C TYR A 412 -5.65 -42.08 1.46
N TRP A 413 -4.68 -42.97 1.26
CA TRP A 413 -4.53 -43.67 -0.02
C TRP A 413 -5.08 -45.11 0.07
N PRO A 414 -6.18 -45.44 -0.62
CA PRO A 414 -6.62 -46.82 -0.74
C PRO A 414 -5.62 -47.60 -1.59
N ARG A 415 -5.25 -48.78 -1.09
CA ARG A 415 -4.36 -49.74 -1.75
C ARG A 415 -5.11 -50.42 -2.90
N ASN A 416 -5.30 -49.73 -4.03
CA ASN A 416 -5.83 -50.30 -5.27
C ASN A 416 -5.14 -49.63 -6.46
N ALA A 417 -4.18 -50.34 -7.07
CA ALA A 417 -3.84 -50.32 -8.50
C ALA A 417 -2.49 -51.04 -8.70
N GLU A 418 -2.51 -52.37 -8.60
CA GLU A 418 -1.42 -53.21 -9.10
C GLU A 418 -2.00 -54.06 -10.23
N SER A 419 -1.90 -53.52 -11.44
CA SER A 419 -1.83 -54.24 -12.72
C SER A 419 -1.96 -53.24 -13.88
N SER A 420 -0.83 -52.85 -14.45
CA SER A 420 -0.81 -52.49 -15.87
C SER A 420 0.45 -53.06 -16.50
N PRO A 421 0.35 -53.69 -17.69
CA PRO A 421 1.47 -54.39 -18.31
C PRO A 421 2.47 -53.38 -18.90
N ASN A 422 3.76 -53.72 -18.80
CA ASN A 422 4.86 -53.00 -19.43
C ASN A 422 4.61 -52.75 -20.93
N PRO A 423 4.79 -51.51 -21.42
CA PRO A 423 4.91 -51.29 -22.86
C PRO A 423 6.30 -51.72 -23.34
N SER A 424 6.30 -52.49 -24.44
CA SER A 424 7.50 -52.89 -25.18
C SER A 424 8.28 -51.67 -25.71
N PRO A 425 9.62 -51.76 -25.81
CA PRO A 425 10.44 -50.70 -26.37
C PRO A 425 10.27 -50.60 -27.90
N ALA A 426 10.11 -49.38 -28.39
CA ALA A 426 10.09 -49.05 -29.81
C ALA A 426 11.51 -49.05 -30.41
N PRO A 427 11.67 -49.37 -31.71
CA PRO A 427 12.96 -49.53 -32.36
C PRO A 427 13.65 -48.20 -32.69
N VAL A 428 14.98 -48.23 -32.61
CA VAL A 428 15.91 -47.18 -33.02
C VAL A 428 15.91 -47.07 -34.55
N LEU A 429 15.61 -45.88 -35.07
CA LEU A 429 15.79 -45.52 -36.47
C LEU A 429 17.04 -44.63 -36.59
N ASN A 430 18.09 -45.20 -37.19
CA ASN A 430 19.25 -44.48 -37.70
C ASN A 430 18.89 -43.84 -39.05
N SER A 431 19.10 -42.53 -39.18
CA SER A 431 19.48 -41.83 -40.41
C SER A 431 19.74 -40.36 -40.12
#